data_AF-A0A2K4ZPG9-F1
#
_entry.id   AF-A0A2K4ZPG9-F1
#
_cell.length_a   1.000
_cell.length_b   1.000
_cell.length_c   1.000
_cell.angle_alpha   90.00
_cell.angle_beta   90.00
_cell.angle_gamma   90.00
#
_symmetry.space_group_name_H-M   'P 1'
#
loop_
_entity.id
_entity.type
_entity.pdbx_description
1 polymer ?
#
loop_
_entity_poly.entity_id
_entity_poly.type
_entity_poly.pdbx_seq_one_letter_code
_entity_poly.pdbx_strand_id
1 'polypeptide(L)'
;MAEERTHTDSGMGTPIAENEQVQALLALLKENDSPAYADFAKLIESVTGMENRLSIAVGELAAMREDLQKMQNRSLKASLQKTCKTLEGNIAFMQQKLSELKGKIVEGCRHILEDFKERGTIALNGLANFLHLKPALEAVRQGTENHQQVSNRAMERIDAFVSEYHEAGKHLKNMRLALMGKEPVQQTKTGGEIARYVKAPYRASRACMGAMKKYAEKAVTALEGLERQAQRRPSVLEAMKEQAAKTEPAKDRQIPSHDKGSR
;
A
#
# COMPACT_ATOMS: atom_id res chain seq x y z
N MET A 1 -14.22 41.81 9.82
CA MET A 1 -13.58 40.62 10.41
C MET A 1 -13.51 39.59 9.31
N ALA A 2 -12.29 39.29 8.85
CA ALA A 2 -12.03 38.36 7.77
C ALA A 2 -12.05 36.94 8.36
N GLU A 3 -12.98 36.11 7.90
CA GLU A 3 -12.88 34.67 8.12
C GLU A 3 -11.98 34.08 7.05
N GLU A 4 -10.73 33.88 7.47
CA GLU A 4 -9.72 33.10 6.77
C GLU A 4 -10.24 31.66 6.65
N ARG A 5 -10.81 31.32 5.49
CA ARG A 5 -11.14 29.95 5.14
C ARG A 5 -9.82 29.22 4.89
N THR A 6 -9.29 28.59 5.92
CA THR A 6 -8.31 27.51 5.79
C THR A 6 -8.97 26.39 4.97
N HIS A 7 -8.69 26.39 3.67
CA HIS A 7 -9.03 25.29 2.78
C HIS A 7 -8.11 24.12 3.11
N THR A 8 -8.45 23.34 4.13
CA THR A 8 -7.94 21.98 4.25
C THR A 8 -8.64 21.17 3.17
N ASP A 9 -8.04 21.15 1.97
CA ASP A 9 -8.36 20.15 0.95
C ASP A 9 -8.00 18.78 1.54
N SER A 10 -8.99 18.18 2.21
CA SER A 10 -8.94 16.79 2.60
C SER A 10 -8.91 16.01 1.30
N GLY A 11 -7.73 15.53 0.88
CA GLY A 11 -7.42 14.82 -0.37
C GLY A 11 -8.18 13.49 -0.60
N MET A 12 -9.44 13.42 -0.17
CA MET A 12 -10.41 12.35 -0.36
C MET A 12 -10.95 12.29 -1.80
N GLY A 13 -10.81 13.34 -2.62
CA GLY A 13 -11.35 13.37 -3.98
C GLY A 13 -10.33 13.07 -5.09
N THR A 14 -9.19 13.77 -5.08
CA THR A 14 -8.25 13.75 -6.21
C THR A 14 -7.32 12.54 -6.14
N PRO A 15 -7.18 11.73 -7.21
CA PRO A 15 -6.18 10.68 -7.30
C PRO A 15 -4.78 11.20 -6.97
N ILE A 16 -3.96 10.42 -6.26
CA ILE A 16 -2.63 10.90 -5.83
C ILE A 16 -1.75 11.32 -7.01
N ALA A 17 -1.90 10.64 -8.14
CA ALA A 17 -1.18 10.95 -9.37
C ALA A 17 -1.61 12.28 -10.00
N GLU A 18 -2.81 12.78 -9.70
CA GLU A 18 -3.35 14.02 -10.27
C GLU A 18 -3.16 15.22 -9.31
N ASN A 19 -2.63 14.98 -8.11
CA ASN A 19 -2.39 16.04 -7.14
C ASN A 19 -1.31 17.02 -7.66
N GLU A 20 -1.61 18.32 -7.58
CA GLU A 20 -0.75 19.39 -8.10
C GLU A 20 0.66 19.38 -7.49
N GLN A 21 0.79 19.16 -6.18
CA GLN A 21 2.09 19.14 -5.50
C GLN A 21 2.92 17.92 -5.93
N VAL A 22 2.26 16.77 -6.10
CA VAL A 22 2.91 15.54 -6.58
C VAL A 22 3.40 15.71 -8.02
N GLN A 23 2.57 16.29 -8.90
CA GLN A 23 2.91 16.56 -10.29
C GLN A 23 4.04 17.57 -10.41
N ALA A 24 3.98 18.66 -9.64
CA ALA A 24 5.03 19.67 -9.61
C ALA A 24 6.37 19.07 -9.15
N LEU A 25 6.37 18.20 -8.13
CA LEU A 25 7.60 17.55 -7.68
C LEU A 25 8.12 16.53 -8.70
N LEU A 26 7.26 15.76 -9.37
CA LEU A 26 7.67 14.86 -10.44
C LEU A 26 8.29 15.62 -11.62
N ALA A 27 7.68 16.73 -12.03
CA ALA A 27 8.22 17.59 -13.09
C ALA A 27 9.59 18.16 -12.69
N LEU A 28 9.69 18.70 -11.47
CA LEU A 28 10.93 19.26 -10.94
C LEU A 28 12.07 18.21 -10.89
N LEU A 29 11.78 17.00 -10.43
CA LEU A 29 12.75 15.90 -10.40
C LEU A 29 13.21 15.52 -11.81
N LYS A 30 12.30 15.54 -12.79
CA LYS A 30 12.59 15.22 -14.19
C LYS A 30 13.42 16.31 -14.86
N GLU A 31 13.09 17.58 -14.65
CA GLU A 31 13.83 18.73 -15.20
C GLU A 31 15.27 18.81 -14.70
N ASN A 32 15.54 18.28 -13.51
CA ASN A 32 16.86 18.29 -12.89
C ASN A 32 17.62 16.96 -13.05
N ASP A 33 17.16 16.06 -13.94
CA ASP A 33 17.72 14.72 -14.15
C ASP A 33 17.99 13.97 -12.83
N SER A 34 17.08 14.15 -11.86
CA SER A 34 17.28 13.64 -10.52
C SER A 34 17.15 12.12 -10.51
N PRO A 35 18.13 11.38 -9.96
CA PRO A 35 18.04 9.92 -9.85
C PRO A 35 16.86 9.47 -8.96
N ALA A 36 16.35 10.38 -8.12
CA ALA A 36 15.20 10.12 -7.25
C ALA A 36 13.88 10.05 -8.01
N TYR A 37 13.82 10.55 -9.26
CA TYR A 37 12.61 10.53 -10.08
C TYR A 37 12.02 9.12 -10.21
N ALA A 38 12.85 8.14 -10.56
CA ALA A 38 12.37 6.78 -10.85
C ALA A 38 11.72 6.12 -9.62
N ASP A 39 12.33 6.28 -8.45
CA ASP A 39 11.82 5.68 -7.22
C ASP A 39 10.62 6.47 -6.68
N PHE A 40 10.61 7.80 -6.80
CA PHE A 40 9.44 8.60 -6.45
C PHE A 40 8.23 8.30 -7.35
N ALA A 41 8.44 8.16 -8.67
CA ALA A 41 7.39 7.78 -9.60
C ALA A 41 6.80 6.40 -9.27
N LYS A 42 7.64 5.40 -8.93
CA LYS A 42 7.17 4.08 -8.48
C LYS A 42 6.39 4.14 -7.17
N LEU A 43 6.76 5.03 -6.25
CA LEU A 43 6.01 5.27 -5.02
C LEU A 43 4.59 5.77 -5.36
N ILE A 44 4.49 6.80 -6.22
CA ILE A 44 3.19 7.33 -6.65
C ILE A 44 2.37 6.28 -7.39
N GLU A 45 2.97 5.55 -8.34
CA GLU A 45 2.32 4.45 -9.06
C GLU A 45 1.77 3.38 -8.09
N SER A 46 2.53 3.04 -7.05
CA SER A 46 2.11 2.07 -6.05
C SER A 46 0.91 2.55 -5.24
N VAL A 47 0.90 3.82 -4.83
CA VAL A 47 -0.24 4.43 -4.11
C VAL A 47 -1.47 4.52 -5.00
N THR A 48 -1.32 4.91 -6.27
CA THR A 48 -2.41 4.86 -7.27
C THR A 48 -2.94 3.44 -7.45
N GLY A 49 -2.07 2.44 -7.44
CA GLY A 49 -2.47 1.02 -7.44
C GLY A 49 -3.34 0.64 -6.23
N MET A 50 -3.04 1.19 -5.05
CA MET A 50 -3.87 1.01 -3.85
C MET A 50 -5.24 1.69 -3.98
N GLU A 51 -5.29 2.92 -4.50
CA GLU A 51 -6.54 3.66 -4.76
C GLU A 51 -7.46 2.86 -5.69
N ASN A 52 -6.92 2.38 -6.81
CA ASN A 52 -7.65 1.60 -7.80
C ASN A 52 -8.21 0.31 -7.20
N ARG A 53 -7.42 -0.39 -6.38
CA ARG A 53 -7.89 -1.63 -5.74
C ARG A 53 -8.98 -1.39 -4.71
N LEU A 54 -8.91 -0.31 -3.93
CA LEU A 54 -10.00 0.05 -3.03
C LEU A 54 -11.27 0.45 -3.79
N SER A 55 -11.13 1.20 -4.90
CA SER A 55 -12.26 1.55 -5.76
C SER A 55 -12.95 0.29 -6.32
N ILE A 56 -12.17 -0.67 -6.83
CA ILE A 56 -12.69 -1.97 -7.27
C ILE A 56 -13.38 -2.70 -6.12
N ALA A 57 -12.80 -2.74 -4.92
CA ALA A 57 -13.39 -3.41 -3.76
C ALA A 57 -14.73 -2.80 -3.34
N VAL A 58 -14.85 -1.48 -3.40
CA VAL A 58 -16.12 -0.77 -3.16
C VAL A 58 -17.15 -1.17 -4.22
N GLY A 59 -16.76 -1.24 -5.49
CA GLY A 59 -17.62 -1.71 -6.59
C GLY A 59 -18.08 -3.16 -6.42
N GLU A 60 -17.15 -4.08 -6.12
CA GLU A 60 -17.45 -5.49 -5.86
C GLU A 60 -18.37 -5.66 -4.65
N LEU A 61 -18.15 -4.88 -3.59
CA LEU A 61 -19.00 -4.85 -2.40
C LEU A 61 -20.41 -4.34 -2.71
N ALA A 62 -20.53 -3.32 -3.55
CA ALA A 62 -21.82 -2.80 -4.00
C ALA A 62 -22.59 -3.82 -4.85
N ALA A 63 -21.93 -4.45 -5.84
CA ALA A 63 -22.51 -5.51 -6.66
C ALA A 63 -22.98 -6.70 -5.80
N MET A 64 -22.15 -7.10 -4.83
CA MET A 64 -22.52 -8.15 -3.89
C MET A 64 -23.76 -7.77 -3.05
N ARG A 65 -23.89 -6.52 -2.59
CA ARG A 65 -25.10 -6.08 -1.88
C ARG A 65 -26.33 -6.16 -2.78
N GLU A 66 -26.21 -5.83 -4.06
CA GLU A 66 -27.31 -5.93 -5.03
C GLU A 66 -27.75 -7.39 -5.22
N ASP A 67 -26.80 -8.31 -5.39
CA ASP A 67 -27.08 -9.76 -5.51
C ASP A 67 -27.76 -10.30 -4.26
N LEU A 68 -27.35 -9.84 -3.07
CA LEU A 68 -28.03 -10.19 -1.83
C LEU A 68 -29.47 -9.70 -1.78
N GLN A 69 -29.82 -8.60 -2.46
CA GLN A 69 -31.22 -8.18 -2.51
C GLN A 69 -32.10 -9.17 -3.26
N LYS A 70 -31.58 -9.76 -4.34
CA LYS A 70 -32.24 -10.74 -5.20
C LYS A 70 -32.34 -12.13 -4.57
N MET A 71 -31.59 -12.39 -3.49
CA MET A 71 -31.57 -13.68 -2.81
C MET A 71 -32.88 -13.99 -2.07
N GLN A 72 -33.50 -15.13 -2.41
CA GLN A 72 -34.77 -15.58 -1.80
C GLN A 72 -34.58 -16.20 -0.40
N ASN A 73 -33.46 -16.87 -0.15
CA ASN A 73 -33.18 -17.51 1.14
C ASN A 73 -32.91 -16.45 2.23
N ARG A 74 -33.89 -16.23 3.11
CA ARG A 74 -33.86 -15.17 4.13
C ARG A 74 -32.75 -15.35 5.17
N SER A 75 -32.50 -16.58 5.61
CA SER A 75 -31.47 -16.87 6.62
C SER A 75 -30.06 -16.68 6.05
N LEU A 76 -29.82 -17.19 4.84
CA LEU A 76 -28.56 -17.02 4.12
C LEU A 76 -28.30 -15.55 3.79
N LYS A 77 -29.33 -14.83 3.32
CA LYS A 77 -29.29 -13.39 3.06
C LYS A 77 -28.88 -12.60 4.31
N ALA A 78 -29.50 -12.87 5.47
CA ALA A 78 -29.16 -12.18 6.72
C ALA A 78 -27.72 -12.43 7.16
N SER A 79 -27.22 -13.67 7.03
CA SER A 79 -25.83 -14.02 7.34
C SER A 79 -24.84 -13.30 6.42
N LEU A 80 -25.10 -13.32 5.11
CA LEU A 80 -24.26 -12.64 4.11
C LEU A 80 -24.29 -11.12 4.27
N GLN A 81 -25.42 -10.52 4.65
CA GLN A 81 -25.50 -9.09 4.94
C GLN A 81 -24.64 -8.70 6.14
N LYS A 82 -24.56 -9.54 7.18
CA LYS A 82 -23.65 -9.32 8.32
C LYS A 82 -22.19 -9.34 7.86
N THR A 83 -21.85 -10.27 6.96
CA THR A 83 -20.52 -10.33 6.34
C THR A 83 -20.22 -9.08 5.51
N CYS A 84 -21.15 -8.62 4.67
CA CYS A 84 -20.97 -7.37 3.92
C CYS A 84 -20.64 -6.20 4.85
N LYS A 85 -21.38 -6.05 5.96
CA LYS A 85 -21.13 -4.99 6.95
C LYS A 85 -19.72 -5.05 7.55
N THR A 86 -19.21 -6.25 7.85
CA THR A 86 -17.83 -6.40 8.31
C THR A 86 -16.83 -6.00 7.23
N LEU A 87 -17.06 -6.38 5.98
CA LEU A 87 -16.19 -6.01 4.86
C LEU A 87 -16.22 -4.51 4.59
N GLU A 88 -17.38 -3.87 4.72
CA GLU A 88 -17.56 -2.42 4.62
C GLU A 88 -16.72 -1.67 5.64
N GLY A 89 -16.78 -2.07 6.91
CA GLY A 89 -15.98 -1.46 7.98
C GLY A 89 -14.48 -1.55 7.70
N ASN A 90 -14.03 -2.68 7.15
CA ASN A 90 -12.62 -2.88 6.84
C ASN A 90 -12.18 -2.08 5.60
N ILE A 91 -13.01 -2.01 4.55
CA ILE A 91 -12.74 -1.15 3.39
C ILE A 91 -12.68 0.32 3.82
N ALA A 92 -13.61 0.78 4.66
CA ALA A 92 -13.61 2.13 5.20
C ALA A 92 -12.34 2.42 6.01
N PHE A 93 -11.92 1.50 6.88
CA PHE A 93 -10.65 1.61 7.61
C PHE A 93 -9.45 1.75 6.66
N MET A 94 -9.40 0.93 5.60
CA MET A 94 -8.31 0.99 4.63
C MET A 94 -8.33 2.27 3.79
N GLN A 95 -9.52 2.77 3.42
CA GLN A 95 -9.68 4.08 2.77
C GLN A 95 -9.15 5.20 3.65
N GLN A 96 -9.45 5.18 4.95
CA GLN A 96 -8.91 6.14 5.90
C GLN A 96 -7.37 6.08 5.94
N LYS A 97 -6.78 4.87 6.07
CA LYS A 97 -5.31 4.73 6.11
C LYS A 97 -4.64 5.18 4.83
N LEU A 98 -5.25 4.93 3.68
CA LEU A 98 -4.75 5.43 2.40
C LEU A 98 -4.86 6.95 2.31
N SER A 99 -5.94 7.55 2.80
CA SER A 99 -6.09 9.00 2.86
C SER A 99 -5.03 9.66 3.75
N GLU A 100 -4.74 9.06 4.92
CA GLU A 100 -3.65 9.51 5.80
C GLU A 100 -2.29 9.43 5.10
N LEU A 101 -2.01 8.35 4.36
CA LEU A 101 -0.79 8.18 3.58
C LEU A 101 -0.67 9.24 2.47
N LYS A 102 -1.74 9.46 1.70
CA LYS A 102 -1.80 10.49 0.66
C LYS A 102 -1.53 11.88 1.22
N GLY A 103 -2.18 12.22 2.34
CA GLY A 103 -1.96 13.50 3.02
C GLY A 103 -0.49 13.73 3.36
N LYS A 104 0.20 12.72 3.89
CA LYS A 104 1.65 12.81 4.19
C LYS A 104 2.50 12.96 2.93
N ILE A 105 2.15 12.30 1.83
CA ILE A 105 2.85 12.45 0.55
C ILE A 105 2.70 13.87 0.04
N VAL A 106 1.48 14.39 -0.05
CA VAL A 106 1.20 15.74 -0.55
C VAL A 106 1.93 16.78 0.30
N GLU A 107 1.86 16.64 1.62
CA GLU A 107 2.51 17.57 2.53
C GLU A 107 4.04 17.53 2.41
N GLY A 108 4.64 16.35 2.27
CA GLY A 108 6.07 16.25 2.00
C GLY A 108 6.46 16.81 0.63
N CYS A 109 5.63 16.66 -0.40
CA CYS A 109 5.86 17.28 -1.71
C CYS A 109 5.87 18.81 -1.60
N ARG A 110 4.86 19.37 -0.89
CA ARG A 110 4.76 20.81 -0.63
C ARG A 110 6.03 21.34 0.04
N HIS A 111 6.49 20.68 1.11
CA HIS A 111 7.70 21.07 1.81
C HIS A 111 8.95 21.03 0.93
N ILE A 112 9.11 20.00 0.10
CA ILE A 112 10.28 19.90 -0.79
C ILE A 112 10.27 20.98 -1.87
N LEU A 113 9.09 21.29 -2.42
CA LEU A 113 8.91 22.36 -3.40
C LEU A 113 9.19 23.74 -2.80
N GLU A 114 8.77 23.98 -1.57
CA GLU A 114 9.11 25.20 -0.83
C GLU A 114 10.62 25.27 -0.58
N ASP A 115 11.22 24.18 -0.13
CA ASP A 115 12.64 24.13 0.19
C ASP A 115 13.54 24.31 -1.04
N PHE A 116 13.09 23.83 -2.20
CA PHE A 116 13.77 24.03 -3.47
C PHE A 116 13.87 25.51 -3.84
N LYS A 117 12.89 26.35 -3.46
CA LYS A 117 12.94 27.80 -3.75
C LYS A 117 14.09 28.48 -3.02
N GLU A 118 14.46 27.99 -1.83
CA GLU A 118 15.54 28.54 -1.02
C GLU A 118 16.90 27.92 -1.34
N ARG A 119 16.93 26.60 -1.54
CA ARG A 119 18.18 25.81 -1.59
C ARG A 119 18.46 25.16 -2.94
N GLY A 120 17.58 25.33 -3.92
CA GLY A 120 17.71 24.75 -5.26
C GLY A 120 17.81 23.22 -5.22
N THR A 121 18.64 22.66 -6.11
CA THR A 121 18.80 21.20 -6.28
C THR A 121 19.27 20.46 -5.03
N ILE A 122 19.81 21.16 -4.04
CA ILE A 122 20.21 20.57 -2.75
C ILE A 122 18.98 20.02 -2.01
N ALA A 123 17.83 20.71 -2.08
CA ALA A 123 16.58 20.28 -1.42
C ALA A 123 16.09 18.91 -1.91
N LEU A 124 16.34 18.58 -3.17
CA LEU A 124 15.93 17.31 -3.78
C LEU A 124 16.69 16.11 -3.19
N ASN A 125 17.83 16.31 -2.54
CA ASN A 125 18.62 15.24 -1.93
C ASN A 125 17.97 14.67 -0.66
N GLY A 126 17.08 15.42 -0.01
CA GLY A 126 16.41 15.01 1.23
C GLY A 126 15.09 14.27 1.03
N LEU A 127 14.67 14.00 -0.22
CA LEU A 127 13.32 13.55 -0.57
C LEU A 127 12.79 12.43 0.34
N ALA A 128 13.61 11.40 0.56
CA ALA A 128 13.25 10.23 1.34
C ALA A 128 13.11 10.52 2.85
N ASN A 129 13.98 11.40 3.37
CA ASN A 129 14.03 11.72 4.79
C ASN A 129 12.86 12.61 5.21
N PHE A 130 12.43 13.54 4.35
CA PHE A 130 11.34 14.46 4.66
C PHE A 130 9.95 13.83 4.57
N LEU A 131 9.79 12.77 3.76
CA LEU A 131 8.47 12.18 3.51
C LEU A 131 7.96 11.30 4.68
N HIS A 132 8.82 10.74 5.54
CA HIS A 132 8.46 9.93 6.73
C HIS A 132 7.29 8.92 6.52
N LEU A 133 7.23 8.28 5.35
CA LEU A 133 6.07 7.45 4.96
C LEU A 133 6.11 6.02 5.48
N LYS A 134 7.28 5.51 5.91
CA LYS A 134 7.45 4.12 6.36
C LYS A 134 6.39 3.70 7.39
N PRO A 135 6.13 4.45 8.48
CA PRO A 135 5.11 4.05 9.45
C PRO A 135 3.70 4.00 8.86
N ALA A 136 3.37 4.89 7.92
CA ALA A 136 2.04 4.91 7.29
C ALA A 136 1.85 3.73 6.33
N LEU A 137 2.87 3.43 5.51
CA LEU A 137 2.89 2.26 4.63
C LEU A 137 2.83 0.95 5.42
N GLU A 138 3.53 0.89 6.56
CA GLU A 138 3.52 -0.26 7.44
C GLU A 138 2.16 -0.45 8.12
N ALA A 139 1.48 0.63 8.51
CA ALA A 139 0.12 0.57 9.02
C ALA A 139 -0.87 0.03 7.97
N VAL A 140 -0.73 0.43 6.70
CA VAL A 140 -1.49 -0.14 5.57
C VAL A 140 -1.18 -1.63 5.42
N ARG A 141 0.10 -2.02 5.42
CA ARG A 141 0.54 -3.42 5.31
C ARG A 141 -0.07 -4.28 6.42
N GLN A 142 0.07 -3.86 7.69
CA GLN A 142 -0.47 -4.58 8.84
C GLN A 142 -2.01 -4.66 8.79
N GLY A 143 -2.68 -3.58 8.37
CA GLY A 143 -4.13 -3.57 8.16
C GLY A 143 -4.59 -4.63 7.15
N THR A 144 -3.92 -4.71 5.99
CA THR A 144 -4.22 -5.73 4.97
C THR A 144 -3.98 -7.16 5.47
N GLU A 145 -2.91 -7.39 6.23
CA GLU A 145 -2.55 -8.70 6.77
C GLU A 145 -3.55 -9.18 7.83
N ASN A 146 -3.93 -8.31 8.75
CA ASN A 146 -4.97 -8.57 9.74
C ASN A 146 -6.29 -8.95 9.04
N HIS A 147 -6.68 -8.20 8.00
CA HIS A 147 -7.91 -8.47 7.25
C HIS A 147 -7.88 -9.83 6.53
N GLN A 148 -6.76 -10.17 5.91
CA GLN A 148 -6.59 -11.48 5.25
C GLN A 148 -6.70 -12.62 6.26
N GLN A 149 -6.10 -12.49 7.45
CA GLN A 149 -6.21 -13.49 8.51
C GLN A 149 -7.64 -13.66 8.99
N VAL A 150 -8.36 -12.57 9.25
CA VAL A 150 -9.78 -12.62 9.66
C VAL A 150 -10.63 -13.30 8.59
N SER A 151 -10.41 -12.97 7.31
CA SER A 151 -11.13 -13.57 6.19
C SER A 151 -10.83 -15.07 6.04
N ASN A 152 -9.58 -15.48 6.20
CA ASN A 152 -9.18 -16.90 6.17
C ASN A 152 -9.84 -17.69 7.31
N ARG A 153 -9.77 -17.19 8.54
CA ARG A 153 -10.42 -17.84 9.70
C ARG A 153 -11.93 -17.97 9.52
N ALA A 154 -12.58 -16.97 8.93
CA ALA A 154 -14.01 -17.05 8.63
C ALA A 154 -14.30 -18.15 7.60
N MET A 155 -13.49 -18.26 6.53
CA MET A 155 -13.63 -19.33 5.54
C MET A 155 -13.38 -20.72 6.13
N GLU A 156 -12.38 -20.89 7.00
CA GLU A 156 -12.08 -22.14 7.71
C GLU A 156 -13.24 -22.58 8.61
N ARG A 157 -13.87 -21.65 9.34
CA ARG A 157 -15.07 -21.95 10.14
C ARG A 157 -16.24 -22.42 9.27
N ILE A 158 -16.40 -21.83 8.09
CA ILE A 158 -17.43 -22.27 7.13
C ILE A 158 -17.10 -23.68 6.60
N ASP A 159 -15.83 -23.99 6.33
CA ASP A 159 -15.38 -25.35 5.96
C ASP A 159 -15.71 -26.38 7.03
N ALA A 160 -15.36 -26.09 8.27
CA ALA A 160 -15.62 -26.97 9.41
C ALA A 160 -17.12 -27.23 9.57
N PHE A 161 -17.93 -26.17 9.59
CA PHE A 161 -19.39 -26.28 9.72
C PHE A 161 -20.02 -27.10 8.58
N VAL A 162 -19.59 -26.87 7.33
CA VAL A 162 -20.12 -27.61 6.17
C VAL A 162 -19.73 -29.09 6.24
N SER A 163 -18.52 -29.40 6.69
CA SER A 163 -18.04 -30.78 6.85
C SER A 163 -18.80 -31.52 7.95
N GLU A 164 -18.96 -30.90 9.12
CA GLU A 164 -19.75 -31.44 10.24
C GLU A 164 -21.22 -31.67 9.86
N TYR A 165 -21.83 -30.71 9.17
CA TYR A 165 -23.21 -30.84 8.70
C TYR A 165 -23.37 -31.95 7.65
N HIS A 166 -22.38 -32.13 6.77
CA HIS A 166 -22.37 -33.20 5.78
C HIS A 166 -22.36 -34.58 6.44
N GLU A 167 -21.48 -34.79 7.43
CA GLU A 167 -21.38 -36.04 8.15
C GLU A 167 -22.64 -36.31 9.00
N ALA A 168 -23.10 -35.34 9.79
CA ALA A 168 -24.30 -35.50 10.62
C ALA A 168 -25.56 -35.79 9.79
N GLY A 169 -25.77 -35.07 8.67
CA GLY A 169 -26.90 -35.30 7.77
C GLY A 169 -26.85 -36.68 7.08
N LYS A 170 -25.65 -37.14 6.69
CA LYS A 170 -25.42 -38.48 6.15
C LYS A 170 -25.76 -39.55 7.18
N HIS A 171 -25.30 -39.42 8.42
CA HIS A 171 -25.59 -40.36 9.50
C HIS A 171 -27.09 -40.42 9.80
N LEU A 172 -27.76 -39.28 9.91
CA LEU A 172 -29.21 -39.22 10.20
C LEU A 172 -30.05 -39.84 9.08
N LYS A 173 -29.73 -39.55 7.81
CA LYS A 173 -30.43 -40.12 6.66
C LYS A 173 -30.20 -41.62 6.55
N ASN A 174 -28.97 -42.08 6.73
CA ASN A 174 -28.63 -43.49 6.67
C ASN A 174 -29.22 -44.28 7.84
N MET A 175 -29.26 -43.69 9.04
CA MET A 175 -29.96 -44.25 10.20
C MET A 175 -31.46 -44.41 9.93
N ARG A 176 -32.12 -43.39 9.35
CA ARG A 176 -33.53 -43.46 8.96
C ARG A 176 -33.79 -44.56 7.93
N LEU A 177 -32.92 -44.70 6.92
CA LEU A 177 -33.03 -45.75 5.91
C LEU A 177 -32.86 -47.13 6.52
N ALA A 178 -31.87 -47.32 7.39
CA ALA A 178 -31.65 -48.57 8.12
C ALA A 178 -32.86 -48.97 8.99
N LEU A 179 -33.49 -48.02 9.68
CA LEU A 179 -34.72 -48.25 10.45
C LEU A 179 -35.92 -48.62 9.57
N MET A 180 -35.94 -48.19 8.31
CA MET A 180 -36.94 -48.58 7.30
C MET A 180 -36.58 -49.86 6.55
N GLY A 181 -35.50 -50.57 6.94
CA GLY A 181 -35.01 -51.77 6.27
C GLY A 181 -34.39 -51.50 4.89
N LYS A 182 -34.02 -50.24 4.59
CA LYS A 182 -33.43 -49.82 3.32
C LYS A 182 -31.93 -49.65 3.46
N GLU A 183 -31.19 -49.96 2.40
CA GLU A 183 -29.73 -49.82 2.40
C GLU A 183 -29.29 -48.35 2.53
N PRO A 184 -28.16 -48.09 3.23
CA PRO A 184 -27.57 -46.77 3.33
C PRO A 184 -27.20 -46.22 1.94
N VAL A 185 -27.56 -44.97 1.66
CA VAL A 185 -27.28 -44.35 0.36
C VAL A 185 -26.08 -43.43 0.44
N GLN A 186 -25.09 -43.61 -0.44
CA GLN A 186 -24.06 -42.61 -0.71
C GLN A 186 -24.57 -41.64 -1.80
N GLN A 187 -25.21 -40.55 -1.40
CA GLN A 187 -25.50 -39.44 -2.32
C GLN A 187 -25.01 -38.11 -1.76
N THR A 188 -24.25 -37.40 -2.61
CA THR A 188 -23.56 -36.15 -2.38
C THR A 188 -24.28 -35.00 -3.11
N LYS A 189 -24.78 -34.01 -2.35
CA LYS A 189 -24.66 -32.54 -2.56
C LYS A 189 -25.86 -31.73 -2.07
N THR A 190 -25.55 -30.62 -1.40
CA THR A 190 -26.23 -29.29 -1.38
C THR A 190 -25.56 -28.34 -0.36
N GLY A 191 -24.63 -28.82 0.48
CA GLY A 191 -23.79 -27.95 1.35
C GLY A 191 -22.69 -27.19 0.60
N GLY A 192 -22.11 -27.76 -0.45
CA GLY A 192 -21.01 -27.13 -1.22
C GLY A 192 -21.42 -25.88 -1.98
N GLU A 193 -22.67 -25.80 -2.45
CA GLU A 193 -23.21 -24.61 -3.12
C GLU A 193 -23.43 -23.48 -2.11
N ILE A 194 -24.05 -23.78 -0.96
CA ILE A 194 -24.21 -22.81 0.14
C ILE A 194 -22.84 -22.31 0.61
N ALA A 195 -21.88 -23.21 0.82
CA ALA A 195 -20.51 -22.85 1.21
C ALA A 195 -19.84 -21.93 0.17
N ARG A 196 -20.05 -22.19 -1.13
CA ARG A 196 -19.54 -21.34 -2.21
C ARG A 196 -20.11 -19.93 -2.13
N TYR A 197 -21.42 -19.78 -1.93
CA TYR A 197 -22.07 -18.48 -1.80
C TYR A 197 -21.64 -17.74 -0.52
N VAL A 198 -21.53 -18.44 0.61
CA VAL A 198 -21.08 -17.83 1.89
C VAL A 198 -19.61 -17.40 1.83
N LYS A 199 -18.75 -18.11 1.09
CA LYS A 199 -17.31 -17.79 0.99
C LYS A 199 -16.95 -16.79 -0.11
N ALA A 200 -17.79 -16.60 -1.12
CA ALA A 200 -17.51 -15.67 -2.22
C ALA A 200 -17.12 -14.26 -1.73
N PRO A 201 -17.81 -13.63 -0.75
CA PRO A 201 -17.43 -12.34 -0.18
C PRO A 201 -16.00 -12.31 0.37
N TYR A 202 -15.62 -13.35 1.12
CA TYR A 202 -14.30 -13.46 1.73
C TYR A 202 -13.19 -13.69 0.71
N ARG A 203 -13.48 -14.40 -0.39
CA ARG A 203 -12.52 -14.61 -1.49
C ARG A 203 -12.22 -13.33 -2.25
N ALA A 204 -13.26 -12.60 -2.64
CA ALA A 204 -13.14 -11.31 -3.31
C ALA A 204 -12.34 -10.32 -2.44
N SER A 205 -12.74 -10.21 -1.17
CA SER A 205 -12.06 -9.32 -0.22
C SER A 205 -10.59 -9.71 0.02
N ARG A 206 -10.27 -11.01 0.15
CA ARG A 206 -8.89 -11.48 0.29
C ARG A 206 -8.04 -11.15 -0.93
N ALA A 207 -8.59 -11.30 -2.14
CA ALA A 207 -7.90 -10.97 -3.38
C ALA A 207 -7.56 -9.48 -3.46
N CYS A 208 -8.52 -8.60 -3.12
CA CYS A 208 -8.27 -7.17 -3.04
C CYS A 208 -7.15 -6.82 -2.04
N MET A 209 -7.25 -7.31 -0.80
CA MET A 209 -6.25 -6.99 0.22
C MET A 209 -4.86 -7.55 -0.11
N GLY A 210 -4.80 -8.70 -0.80
CA GLY A 210 -3.55 -9.25 -1.31
C GLY A 210 -2.90 -8.36 -2.35
N ALA A 211 -3.67 -7.69 -3.21
CA ALA A 211 -3.15 -6.71 -4.15
C ALA A 211 -2.66 -5.45 -3.43
N MET A 212 -3.43 -4.92 -2.47
CA MET A 212 -3.02 -3.76 -1.67
C MET A 212 -1.72 -4.00 -0.91
N LYS A 213 -1.57 -5.17 -0.27
CA LYS A 213 -0.33 -5.55 0.42
C LYS A 213 0.89 -5.47 -0.51
N LYS A 214 0.78 -6.04 -1.71
CA LYS A 214 1.85 -6.00 -2.72
C LYS A 214 2.23 -4.59 -3.14
N TYR A 215 1.24 -3.69 -3.27
CA TYR A 215 1.53 -2.29 -3.58
C TYR A 215 2.20 -1.57 -2.40
N ALA A 216 1.77 -1.83 -1.16
CA ALA A 216 2.44 -1.27 0.02
C ALA A 216 3.90 -1.73 0.12
N GLU A 217 4.18 -3.01 -0.15
CA GLU A 217 5.54 -3.55 -0.21
C GLU A 217 6.38 -2.87 -1.30
N LYS A 218 5.83 -2.69 -2.51
CA LYS A 218 6.52 -1.96 -3.60
C LYS A 218 6.81 -0.51 -3.23
N ALA A 219 5.88 0.18 -2.57
CA ALA A 219 6.06 1.54 -2.09
C ALA A 219 7.17 1.63 -1.04
N VAL A 220 7.26 0.65 -0.13
CA VAL A 220 8.38 0.57 0.84
C VAL A 220 9.71 0.36 0.12
N THR A 221 9.79 -0.55 -0.86
CA THR A 221 11.02 -0.75 -1.64
C THR A 221 11.44 0.51 -2.41
N ALA A 222 10.48 1.23 -2.99
CA ALA A 222 10.75 2.50 -3.67
C ALA A 222 11.30 3.55 -2.69
N LEU A 223 10.73 3.62 -1.49
CA LEU A 223 11.21 4.53 -0.45
C LEU A 223 12.62 4.17 0.04
N GLU A 224 12.95 2.89 0.20
CA GLU A 224 14.33 2.45 0.47
C GLU A 224 15.30 2.83 -0.65
N GLY A 225 14.85 2.79 -1.91
CA GLY A 225 15.61 3.29 -3.05
C GLY A 225 15.95 4.77 -2.90
N LEU A 226 14.93 5.60 -2.60
CA LEU A 226 15.11 7.04 -2.34
C LEU A 226 16.09 7.29 -1.19
N GLU A 227 16.00 6.55 -0.10
CA GLU A 227 16.91 6.69 1.06
C GLU A 227 18.36 6.33 0.71
N ARG A 228 18.58 5.23 -0.02
CA ARG A 228 19.94 4.81 -0.45
C ARG A 228 20.56 5.85 -1.37
N GLN A 229 19.78 6.45 -2.26
CA GLN A 229 20.27 7.50 -3.15
C GLN A 229 20.66 8.77 -2.37
N ALA A 230 19.83 9.16 -1.39
CA ALA A 230 20.12 10.28 -0.50
C ALA A 230 21.41 10.07 0.31
N GLN A 231 21.71 8.84 0.75
CA GLN A 231 22.92 8.51 1.52
C GLN A 231 24.19 8.41 0.67
N ARG A 232 24.11 7.91 -0.57
CA ARG A 232 25.28 7.72 -1.44
C ARG A 232 25.91 9.04 -1.91
N ARG A 233 25.10 10.07 -2.17
CA ARG A 233 25.60 11.36 -2.71
C ARG A 233 26.55 12.11 -1.78
N PRO A 234 26.24 12.32 -0.47
CA PRO A 234 27.17 12.93 0.47
C PRO A 234 28.48 12.15 0.58
N SER A 235 28.42 10.82 0.64
CA SER A 235 29.61 9.96 0.74
C SER A 235 30.53 10.07 -0.50
N VAL A 236 29.97 10.15 -1.71
CA VAL A 236 30.76 10.37 -2.93
C VAL A 236 31.41 11.75 -2.93
N LEU A 237 30.69 12.80 -2.52
CA LEU A 237 31.23 14.15 -2.40
C LEU A 237 32.37 14.23 -1.37
N GLU A 238 32.25 13.56 -0.23
CA GLU A 238 33.31 13.48 0.78
C GLU A 238 34.53 12.75 0.24
N ALA A 239 34.35 11.59 -0.41
CA ALA A 239 35.44 10.83 -1.02
C ALA A 239 36.16 11.63 -2.14
N MET A 240 35.41 12.37 -2.96
CA MET A 240 35.98 13.25 -3.99
C MET A 240 36.80 14.39 -3.39
N LYS A 241 36.31 15.03 -2.32
CA LYS A 241 37.06 16.07 -1.60
C LYS A 241 38.33 15.52 -0.96
N GLU A 242 38.26 14.34 -0.37
CA GLU A 242 39.42 13.69 0.26
C GLU A 242 40.48 13.29 -0.76
N GLN A 243 40.07 12.83 -1.96
CA GLN A 243 40.97 12.55 -3.06
C GLN A 243 41.59 13.83 -3.64
N ALA A 244 40.82 14.91 -3.79
CA ALA A 244 41.32 16.21 -4.23
C ALA A 244 42.36 16.78 -3.26
N ALA A 245 42.13 16.66 -1.95
CA ALA A 245 43.11 17.06 -0.92
C ALA A 245 44.39 16.21 -0.96
N LYS A 246 44.30 14.93 -1.31
CA LYS A 246 45.46 14.04 -1.48
C LYS A 246 46.23 14.26 -2.78
N THR A 247 45.64 14.97 -3.75
CA THR A 247 46.24 15.27 -5.06
C THR A 247 46.64 16.73 -5.23
N GLU A 248 46.52 17.58 -4.20
CA GLU A 248 47.12 18.92 -4.23
C GLU A 248 48.65 18.80 -4.40
N PRO A 249 49.24 19.36 -5.46
CA PRO A 249 50.69 19.35 -5.64
C PRO A 249 51.30 20.26 -4.59
N ALA A 250 52.32 19.77 -3.88
CA ALA A 250 53.12 20.55 -2.95
C ALA A 250 53.68 21.78 -3.67
N LYS A 251 53.03 22.94 -3.49
CA LYS A 251 53.51 24.21 -4.03
C LYS A 251 54.71 24.67 -3.21
N ASP A 252 55.85 24.57 -3.89
CA ASP A 252 56.97 25.50 -3.87
C ASP A 252 57.79 25.59 -2.56
N ARG A 253 58.70 24.62 -2.39
CA ARG A 253 59.89 24.84 -1.57
C ARG A 253 60.89 25.60 -2.44
N GLN A 254 60.90 26.93 -2.29
CA GLN A 254 61.88 27.83 -2.90
C GLN A 254 63.29 27.25 -2.79
N ILE A 255 63.91 27.01 -3.95
CA ILE A 255 65.32 26.66 -4.06
C ILE A 255 66.12 27.95 -3.83
N PRO A 256 67.03 28.04 -2.84
CA PRO A 256 67.86 29.22 -2.69
C PRO A 256 68.79 29.33 -3.89
N SER A 257 68.64 30.41 -4.64
CA SER A 257 69.57 30.87 -5.68
C SER A 257 70.95 31.05 -5.06
N HIS A 258 71.89 30.15 -5.37
CA HIS A 258 73.28 30.36 -5.03
C HIS A 258 73.88 31.35 -6.03
N ASP A 259 74.06 32.58 -5.55
CA ASP A 259 74.76 33.66 -6.21
C ASP A 259 76.18 33.23 -6.60
N LYS A 260 76.56 33.48 -7.85
CA LYS A 260 77.93 33.43 -8.36
C LYS A 260 78.32 34.88 -8.66
N GLY A 261 79.07 35.49 -7.74
CA GLY A 261 79.57 36.85 -7.87
C GLY A 261 80.91 37.06 -7.17
N SER A 262 81.98 36.91 -7.94
CA SER A 262 83.38 37.31 -7.76
C SER A 262 83.78 38.25 -6.62
N ARG A 263 84.85 37.87 -5.90
CA ARG A 263 86.12 38.62 -5.85
C ARG A 263 87.29 37.73 -5.48
#